data_AF-A0A2P5BSG7-F1
#
_entry.id   AF-A0A2P5BSG7-F1
#
_cell.length_a   1.000
_cell.length_b   1.000
_cell.length_c   1.000
_cell.angle_alpha   90.00
_cell.angle_beta   90.00
_cell.angle_gamma   90.00
#
_symmetry.space_group_name_H-M   'P 1'
#
loop_
_entity.id
_entity.type
_entity.pdbx_description
1 polymer ?
#
loop_
_entity_poly.entity_id
_entity_poly.type
_entity_poly.pdbx_seq_one_letter_code
_entity_poly.pdbx_strand_id
1 'polypeptide(L)'
;MKKTAKESKKEGRIVNVSSVAHRFPYPEGIRFDKINDRSGYNNLAAYGQSKLANVLHASELARRLKEDNLNITQIHFTREQ
;
A
#
# COMPACT_ATOMS: atom_id res chain seq x y z
N MET A 1 -11.05 0.37 14.21
CA MET A 1 -9.84 1.17 14.51
C MET A 1 -10.12 2.64 14.82
N LYS A 2 -10.80 3.42 13.96
CA LYS A 2 -11.07 4.85 14.22
C LYS A 2 -11.76 5.11 15.58
N LYS A 3 -12.85 4.38 15.85
CA LYS A 3 -13.59 4.41 17.12
C LYS A 3 -12.69 4.05 18.32
N THR A 4 -11.98 2.93 18.24
CA THR A 4 -11.08 2.44 19.29
C THR A 4 -9.94 3.41 19.59
N ALA A 5 -9.31 4.01 18.57
CA ALA A 5 -8.25 5.01 18.76
C ALA A 5 -8.79 6.27 19.45
N LYS A 6 -10.00 6.70 19.09
CA LYS A 6 -10.68 7.85 19.72
C LYS A 6 -11.05 7.57 21.18
N GLU A 7 -11.63 6.40 21.47
CA GLU A 7 -12.08 6.02 22.81
C GLU A 7 -10.91 5.74 23.76
N SER A 8 -9.88 5.02 23.29
CA SER A 8 -8.73 4.65 24.11
C SER A 8 -7.67 5.74 24.24
N LYS A 9 -7.75 6.80 23.41
CA LYS A 9 -6.71 7.84 23.25
C LYS A 9 -5.31 7.29 22.92
N LYS A 10 -5.20 6.04 22.49
CA LYS A 10 -3.95 5.42 22.04
C LYS A 10 -3.81 5.53 20.53
N GLU A 11 -2.59 5.82 20.07
CA GLU A 11 -2.27 5.86 18.65
C GLU A 11 -2.46 4.46 18.02
N GLY A 12 -3.26 4.37 16.97
CA GLY A 12 -3.37 3.17 16.13
C GLY A 12 -2.26 3.15 15.08
N ARG A 13 -1.77 1.96 14.71
CA ARG A 13 -0.81 1.81 13.61
C ARG A 13 -1.29 0.78 12.62
N ILE A 14 -1.17 1.09 11.34
CA ILE A 14 -1.39 0.14 10.26
C ILE A 14 -0.08 0.06 9.48
N VAL A 15 0.38 -1.16 9.26
CA VAL A 15 1.67 -1.44 8.62
C VAL A 15 1.42 -2.28 7.38
N ASN A 16 1.74 -1.73 6.21
CA ASN A 16 1.69 -2.45 4.95
C ASN A 16 3.07 -3.00 4.59
N VAL A 17 3.16 -4.30 4.35
CA VAL A 17 4.43 -4.95 3.94
C VAL A 17 4.60 -4.87 2.43
N SER A 18 5.64 -4.18 2.00
CA SER A 18 6.13 -4.06 0.62
C SER A 18 7.48 -4.78 0.43
N SER A 19 8.09 -4.64 -0.73
CA SER A 19 9.39 -5.21 -1.12
C SER A 19 10.07 -4.31 -2.14
N VAL A 20 11.40 -4.36 -2.25
CA VAL A 20 12.18 -3.61 -3.26
C VAL A 20 11.67 -3.82 -4.69
N ALA A 21 10.98 -4.95 -4.94
CA ALA A 21 10.29 -5.25 -6.19
C ALA A 21 9.30 -4.16 -6.64
N HIS A 22 8.79 -3.29 -5.76
CA HIS A 22 7.93 -2.15 -6.15
C HIS A 22 8.59 -1.18 -7.14
N ARG A 23 9.92 -1.23 -7.28
CA ARG A 23 10.70 -0.46 -8.26
C ARG A 23 10.67 -1.06 -9.67
N PHE A 24 10.16 -2.28 -9.81
CA PHE A 24 10.09 -3.03 -11.06
C PHE A 24 8.66 -3.52 -11.37
N PRO A 25 7.65 -2.63 -11.41
CA PRO A 25 6.31 -2.98 -11.88
C PRO A 25 6.32 -3.15 -13.41
N TYR A 26 5.14 -3.36 -14.00
CA TYR A 26 4.98 -3.15 -15.44
C TYR A 26 5.40 -1.72 -15.84
N PRO A 27 5.84 -1.48 -17.09
CA PRO A 27 6.21 -0.13 -17.55
C PRO A 27 5.13 0.93 -17.30
N GLU A 28 3.86 0.54 -17.36
CA GLU A 28 2.70 1.39 -17.11
C GLU A 28 2.42 1.64 -15.61
N GLY A 29 3.17 1.00 -14.70
CA GLY A 29 2.93 1.04 -13.27
C GLY A 29 1.76 0.15 -12.86
N ILE A 30 0.66 0.77 -12.41
CA ILE A 30 -0.57 0.04 -12.06
C ILE A 30 -1.48 -0.07 -13.28
N ARG A 31 -1.65 -1.29 -13.80
CA ARG A 31 -2.53 -1.59 -14.92
C ARG A 31 -3.99 -1.74 -14.48
N PHE A 32 -4.65 -0.64 -14.09
CA PHE A 32 -6.03 -0.69 -13.57
C PHE A 32 -7.03 -1.39 -14.51
N ASP A 33 -7.00 -1.09 -15.82
CA ASP A 33 -7.90 -1.70 -16.81
C ASP A 33 -7.58 -3.17 -17.14
N LYS A 34 -6.41 -3.64 -16.71
CA LYS A 34 -5.86 -4.97 -17.05
C LYS A 34 -5.34 -5.71 -15.82
N ILE A 35 -5.91 -5.45 -14.64
CA ILE A 35 -5.33 -5.89 -13.36
C ILE A 35 -5.19 -7.42 -13.22
N ASN A 36 -6.07 -8.17 -13.90
CA ASN A 36 -6.10 -9.64 -13.94
C ASN A 36 -5.90 -10.21 -15.36
N ASP A 37 -5.32 -9.43 -16.26
CA ASP A 37 -5.06 -9.87 -17.63
C ASP A 37 -4.02 -11.00 -17.65
N ARG A 38 -4.47 -12.20 -18.02
CA ARG A 38 -3.61 -13.39 -18.12
C ARG A 38 -2.69 -13.36 -19.33
N SER A 39 -3.06 -12.66 -20.39
CA SER A 39 -2.30 -12.65 -21.66
C SER A 39 -1.00 -11.87 -21.55
N GLY A 40 -0.99 -10.79 -20.77
CA GLY A 40 0.19 -9.98 -20.48
C GLY A 40 0.80 -10.25 -19.10
N TYR A 41 0.62 -11.45 -18.54
CA TYR A 41 1.12 -11.77 -17.21
C TYR A 41 2.62 -12.04 -17.21
N ASN A 42 3.36 -11.27 -16.42
CA ASN A 42 4.75 -11.54 -16.08
C ASN A 42 4.88 -11.61 -14.55
N ASN A 43 5.41 -12.71 -14.02
CA ASN A 43 5.45 -12.97 -12.59
C ASN A 43 6.17 -11.87 -11.78
N LEU A 44 7.34 -11.41 -12.27
CA LEU A 44 8.14 -10.41 -11.59
C LEU A 44 7.48 -9.02 -11.66
N ALA A 45 6.98 -8.62 -12.84
CA ALA A 45 6.29 -7.35 -13.02
C ALA A 45 4.95 -7.31 -12.27
N ALA A 46 4.20 -8.41 -12.26
CA ALA A 46 2.95 -8.55 -11.49
C ALA A 46 3.22 -8.45 -9.99
N TYR A 47 4.29 -9.11 -9.50
CA TYR A 47 4.70 -8.98 -8.12
C TYR A 47 5.14 -7.54 -7.79
N GLY A 48 5.96 -6.92 -8.65
CA GLY A 48 6.35 -5.52 -8.52
C GLY A 48 5.16 -4.56 -8.47
N GLN A 49 4.17 -4.75 -9.35
CA GLN A 49 2.91 -4.01 -9.35
C GLN A 49 2.16 -4.18 -8.01
N SER A 50 2.08 -5.41 -7.46
CA SER A 50 1.42 -5.64 -6.16
C SER A 50 2.11 -4.89 -5.02
N LYS A 51 3.44 -4.81 -5.05
CA LYS A 51 4.24 -4.10 -4.03
C LYS A 51 4.18 -2.59 -4.20
N LEU A 52 4.11 -2.11 -5.44
CA LEU A 52 3.81 -0.71 -5.74
C LEU A 52 2.42 -0.32 -5.23
N ALA A 53 1.41 -1.16 -5.45
CA ALA A 53 0.07 -0.92 -4.95
C ALA A 53 0.04 -0.78 -3.42
N ASN A 54 0.81 -1.61 -2.69
CA ASN A 54 0.92 -1.48 -1.23
C ASN A 54 1.51 -0.14 -0.78
N VAL A 55 2.50 0.41 -1.50
CA VAL A 55 3.11 1.71 -1.21
C VAL A 55 2.11 2.84 -1.48
N LEU A 56 1.48 2.84 -2.65
CA LEU A 56 0.49 3.85 -3.04
C LEU A 56 -0.71 3.84 -2.09
N HIS A 57 -1.20 2.65 -1.73
CA HIS A 57 -2.29 2.48 -0.78
C HIS A 57 -1.93 3.03 0.61
N ALA A 58 -0.73 2.74 1.12
CA ALA A 58 -0.29 3.25 2.42
C ALA A 58 -0.21 4.78 2.42
N SER A 59 0.33 5.37 1.36
CA SER A 59 0.43 6.83 1.20
C SER A 59 -0.95 7.51 1.16
N GLU A 60 -1.87 6.98 0.37
CA GLU A 60 -3.22 7.54 0.26
C GLU A 60 -4.02 7.33 1.56
N LEU A 61 -3.88 6.18 2.21
CA LEU A 61 -4.49 5.94 3.50
C LEU A 61 -3.94 6.89 4.58
N ALA A 62 -2.64 7.21 4.53
CA ALA A 62 -2.02 8.18 5.45
C ALA A 62 -2.64 9.58 5.27
N ARG A 63 -2.81 10.00 4.01
CA ARG A 63 -3.44 11.30 3.68
C ARG A 63 -4.86 11.39 4.22
N ARG A 64 -5.70 10.37 3.97
CA ARG A 64 -7.10 10.33 4.46
C ARG A 64 -7.20 10.31 5.98
N LEU A 65 -6.32 9.57 6.66
CA LEU A 65 -6.35 9.51 8.13
C LEU A 65 -5.92 10.82 8.79
N LYS A 66 -5.00 11.56 8.16
CA LYS A 66 -4.65 12.93 8.57
C LYS A 66 -5.83 13.88 8.40
N GLU A 67 -6.54 13.81 7.27
CA GLU A 67 -7.73 14.63 7.02
C GLU A 67 -8.85 14.37 8.03
N ASP A 68 -8.99 13.12 8.48
CA ASP A 68 -9.95 12.74 9.52
C ASP A 68 -9.53 13.14 10.95
N ASN A 69 -8.40 13.82 11.14
CA ASN A 69 -7.81 14.16 12.45
C ASN A 69 -7.69 12.96 13.41
N LEU A 70 -7.38 11.78 12.86
CA LEU A 70 -7.26 10.57 13.64
C LEU A 70 -5.84 10.37 14.11
N ASN A 71 -5.69 9.92 15.36
CA ASN A 71 -4.41 9.48 15.91
C ASN A 71 -4.07 8.06 15.39
N ILE A 72 -3.90 7.93 14.07
CA ILE A 72 -3.53 6.69 13.39
C ILE A 72 -2.40 6.95 12.38
N THR A 73 -1.29 6.24 12.54
CA THR A 73 -0.14 6.33 11.62
C THR A 73 -0.13 5.18 10.63
N GLN A 74 0.15 5.52 9.37
CA GLN A 74 0.35 4.58 8.26
C GLN A 74 1.81 4.52 7.87
N ILE A 75 2.35 3.31 7.72
CA ILE A 75 3.73 3.09 7.32
C ILE A 75 3.76 1.97 6.31
N HIS A 76 4.58 2.11 5.26
CA HIS A 76 4.97 0.98 4.43
C HIS A 76 6.35 0.49 4.87
N PHE A 77 6.53 -0.82 4.95
CA PHE A 77 7.81 -1.45 5.24
C PHE A 77 8.32 -2.17 4.01
N THR A 78 9.55 -1.88 3.56
CA THR A 78 10.15 -2.57 2.41
C THR A 78 11.07 -3.66 2.93
N ARG A 79 10.76 -4.94 2.67
CA ARG A 79 11.75 -6.02 2.84
C ARG A 79 12.71 -6.06 1.66
N GLU A 80 14.00 -6.02 1.96
CA GLU A 80 15.05 -6.60 1.14
C GLU A 80 15.06 -8.10 1.43
N GLN A 81 14.95 -8.93 0.39
CA GLN A 81 15.03 -10.38 0.51
C GLN A 81 16.46 -10.81 0.23
#